data_AF-A0A2D4JYF8-F1
#
_entry.id   AF-A0A2D4JYF8-F1
#
_cell.length_a   1.000
_cell.length_b   1.000
_cell.length_c   1.000
_cell.angle_alpha   90.00
_cell.angle_beta   90.00
_cell.angle_gamma   90.00
#
_symmetry.space_group_name_H-M   'P 1'
#
loop_
_entity.id
_entity.type
_entity.pdbx_description
1 polymer ?
#
loop_
_entity_poly.entity_id
_entity_poly.type
_entity_poly.pdbx_seq_one_letter_code
_entity_poly.pdbx_strand_id
1 'polypeptide(L)'
;DKIFADIFHYLEVLFRIIKPRKVFFMAVDGVAPRAKMNQQRGRRFRSAREAEDKIKKALEKGEILPTESRFDSNCITPGTEFMARLHEHLKYFVNMKISTDKSWQGITVYLSGHETPGEGEHKIMEFIRSEKTKPDHDPNTRHCLYGLDADLIMLGLTSHEPHFSLLREEVRFGG
;
A
#
# COMPACT_ATOMS: atom_id res chain seq x y z
N ASP A 1 12.15 13.53 1.34
CA ASP A 1 11.06 14.50 1.47
C ASP A 1 10.10 14.48 0.30
N LYS A 2 10.56 14.64 -0.96
CA LYS A 2 9.70 14.55 -2.16
C LYS A 2 8.83 13.29 -2.23
N ILE A 3 9.42 12.10 -2.00
CA ILE A 3 8.68 10.82 -2.00
C ILE A 3 7.52 10.81 -0.99
N PHE A 4 7.71 11.37 0.22
CA PHE A 4 6.63 11.40 1.22
C PHE A 4 5.53 12.39 0.82
N ALA A 5 5.89 13.54 0.23
CA ALA A 5 4.92 14.47 -0.32
C ALA A 5 4.09 13.84 -1.45
N ASP A 6 4.74 13.07 -2.33
CA ASP A 6 4.05 12.36 -3.42
C ASP A 6 3.09 11.29 -2.86
N ILE A 7 3.49 10.54 -1.84
CA ILE A 7 2.62 9.58 -1.14
C ILE A 7 1.41 10.28 -0.52
N PHE A 8 1.60 11.41 0.17
CA PHE A 8 0.52 12.17 0.78
C PHE A 8 -0.45 12.73 -0.26
N HIS A 9 0.08 13.25 -1.36
CA HIS A 9 -0.74 13.73 -2.47
C HIS A 9 -1.58 12.59 -3.05
N TYR A 10 -0.97 11.42 -3.25
CA TYR A 10 -1.66 10.27 -3.80
C TYR A 10 -2.77 9.74 -2.87
N LEU A 11 -2.50 9.64 -1.56
CA LEU A 11 -3.51 9.29 -0.55
C LEU A 11 -4.69 10.28 -0.54
N GLU A 12 -4.40 11.58 -0.65
CA GLU A 12 -5.42 12.62 -0.72
C GLU A 12 -6.29 12.47 -1.98
N VAL A 13 -5.68 12.19 -3.13
CA VAL A 13 -6.41 11.94 -4.40
C VAL A 13 -7.36 10.76 -4.23
N LEU A 14 -6.89 9.62 -3.72
CA LEU A 14 -7.72 8.45 -3.48
C LEU A 14 -8.87 8.75 -2.50
N PHE A 15 -8.57 9.44 -1.39
CA PHE A 15 -9.57 9.83 -0.40
C PHE A 15 -10.67 10.70 -1.01
N ARG A 16 -10.30 11.69 -1.83
CA ARG A 16 -11.25 12.61 -2.48
C ARG A 16 -12.09 11.94 -3.57
N ILE A 17 -11.56 10.95 -4.26
CA ILE A 17 -12.29 10.16 -5.26
C ILE A 17 -13.34 9.30 -4.55
N ILE A 18 -12.94 8.57 -3.50
CA ILE A 18 -13.80 7.57 -2.85
C ILE A 18 -14.76 8.18 -1.82
N LYS A 19 -14.34 9.23 -1.11
CA LYS A 19 -15.14 9.93 -0.07
C LYS A 19 -15.72 8.95 0.98
N PRO A 20 -14.87 8.23 1.73
CA PRO A 20 -15.34 7.29 2.75
C PRO A 20 -16.23 7.99 3.79
N ARG A 21 -17.22 7.26 4.32
CA ARG A 21 -18.25 7.83 5.22
C ARG A 21 -18.19 7.35 6.67
N LYS A 22 -17.51 6.24 6.92
CA LYS A 22 -17.39 5.65 8.26
C LYS A 22 -15.94 5.35 8.59
N VAL A 23 -15.27 4.58 7.73
CA VAL A 23 -13.91 4.08 7.98
C VAL A 23 -13.00 4.40 6.81
N PHE A 24 -11.77 4.82 7.12
CA PHE A 24 -10.65 4.87 6.18
C PHE A 24 -9.48 4.07 6.77
N PHE A 25 -9.22 2.89 6.23
CA PHE A 25 -8.19 1.97 6.72
C PHE A 25 -6.98 2.00 5.79
N MET A 26 -5.81 2.33 6.32
CA MET A 26 -4.54 2.29 5.62
C MET A 26 -3.67 1.17 6.19
N ALA A 27 -3.22 0.26 5.33
CA ALA A 27 -2.37 -0.86 5.71
C ALA A 27 -1.02 -0.77 5.00
N VAL A 28 0.05 -0.81 5.78
CA VAL A 28 1.43 -0.94 5.29
C VAL A 28 1.92 -2.35 5.64
N ASP A 29 2.61 -3.01 4.72
CA ASP A 29 3.16 -4.34 4.96
C ASP A 29 4.05 -4.36 6.20
N GLY A 30 3.79 -5.33 7.08
CA GLY A 30 4.67 -5.71 8.18
C GLY A 30 5.41 -7.00 7.86
N VAL A 31 5.88 -7.69 8.90
CA VAL A 31 6.57 -8.98 8.73
C VAL A 31 5.59 -10.01 8.16
N ALA A 32 5.87 -10.47 6.95
CA ALA A 32 5.02 -11.40 6.20
C ALA A 32 5.34 -12.88 6.52
N PRO A 33 4.44 -13.83 6.18
CA PRO A 33 4.70 -15.25 6.30
C PRO A 33 5.89 -15.72 5.45
N ARG A 34 6.53 -16.82 5.85
CA ARG A 34 7.71 -17.38 5.17
C ARG A 34 7.49 -17.62 3.68
N ALA A 35 6.30 -18.06 3.27
CA ALA A 35 5.97 -18.28 1.87
C ALA A 35 6.12 -16.99 1.03
N LYS A 36 5.54 -15.88 1.51
CA LYS A 36 5.68 -14.56 0.87
C LYS A 36 7.12 -14.06 0.93
N MET A 37 7.81 -14.24 2.05
CA MET A 37 9.23 -13.85 2.18
C MET A 37 10.11 -14.53 1.13
N ASN A 38 9.90 -15.83 0.87
CA ASN A 38 10.63 -16.56 -0.17
C ASN A 38 10.35 -15.99 -1.57
N GLN A 39 9.09 -15.68 -1.87
CA GLN A 39 8.67 -15.07 -3.13
C GLN A 39 9.29 -13.67 -3.33
N GLN A 40 9.22 -12.81 -2.30
CA GLN A 40 9.80 -11.47 -2.32
C GLN A 40 11.33 -11.52 -2.45
N ARG A 41 12.01 -12.41 -1.72
CA ARG A 41 13.46 -12.65 -1.84
C ARG A 41 13.83 -13.01 -3.28
N GLY A 42 13.11 -13.96 -3.89
CA GLY A 42 13.34 -14.35 -5.28
C GLY A 42 13.16 -13.20 -6.27
N ARG A 43 12.08 -12.41 -6.12
CA ARG A 43 11.83 -11.23 -6.97
C ARG A 43 12.93 -10.17 -6.84
N ARG A 44 13.35 -9.85 -5.62
CA ARG A 44 14.39 -8.85 -5.35
C ARG A 44 15.74 -9.26 -5.92
N PHE A 45 16.12 -10.53 -5.75
CA PHE A 45 17.36 -11.06 -6.30
C PHE A 45 17.40 -10.98 -7.84
N ARG A 46 16.30 -11.35 -8.51
CA ARG A 46 16.19 -11.19 -9.97
C ARG A 46 16.28 -9.73 -10.40
N SER A 47 15.55 -8.84 -9.73
CA SER A 47 15.53 -7.41 -10.08
C SER A 47 16.90 -6.75 -9.91
N ALA A 48 17.64 -7.10 -8.86
CA ALA A 48 19.00 -6.63 -8.64
C ALA A 48 19.94 -7.10 -9.76
N ARG A 49 19.88 -8.38 -10.13
CA ARG A 49 20.67 -8.95 -11.23
C ARG A 49 20.32 -8.30 -12.58
N GLU A 50 19.04 -8.13 -12.88
CA GLU A 50 18.59 -7.46 -14.11
C GLU A 50 19.04 -6.00 -14.18
N ALA A 51 19.08 -5.30 -13.05
CA ALA A 51 19.59 -3.94 -12.97
C ALA A 51 21.10 -3.88 -13.25
N GLU A 52 21.87 -4.81 -12.67
CA GLU A 52 23.32 -4.96 -12.93
C GLU A 52 23.59 -5.28 -14.41
N ASP A 53 22.88 -6.26 -14.98
CA ASP A 53 23.00 -6.63 -16.39
C ASP A 53 22.66 -5.45 -17.33
N LYS A 54 21.65 -4.63 -16.97
CA LYS A 54 21.30 -3.42 -17.72
C LYS A 54 22.39 -2.36 -17.66
N ILE A 55 22.98 -2.13 -16.50
CA ILE A 55 24.08 -1.18 -16.32
C ILE A 55 25.30 -1.62 -17.15
N LYS A 56 25.66 -2.91 -17.08
CA LYS A 56 26.76 -3.47 -17.86
C LYS A 56 26.55 -3.27 -19.37
N LYS A 57 25.35 -3.58 -19.88
CA LYS A 57 25.01 -3.39 -21.30
C LYS A 57 25.03 -1.92 -21.73
N ALA A 58 24.59 -1.00 -20.87
CA ALA A 58 24.61 0.43 -21.16
C ALA A 58 26.08 0.93 -21.28
N LEU A 59 26.95 0.51 -20.36
CA LEU A 59 28.37 0.83 -20.40
C LEU A 59 29.07 0.24 -21.63
N GLU A 60 28.76 -1.00 -22.00
CA GLU A 60 29.28 -1.63 -23.22
C GLU A 60 28.87 -0.88 -24.51
N LYS A 61 27.71 -0.21 -24.50
CA LYS A 61 27.23 0.65 -25.60
C LYS A 61 27.79 2.08 -25.56
N GLY A 62 28.58 2.43 -24.54
CA GLY A 62 29.09 3.79 -24.34
C GLY A 62 28.03 4.79 -23.85
N GLU A 63 26.91 4.32 -23.28
CA GLU A 63 25.87 5.18 -22.71
C GLU A 63 26.35 5.81 -21.40
N ILE A 64 26.03 7.10 -21.20
CA ILE A 64 26.32 7.80 -19.94
C ILE A 64 25.26 7.41 -18.92
N LEU A 65 25.68 6.83 -17.80
CA LEU A 65 24.78 6.48 -16.71
C LEU A 65 24.20 7.73 -16.04
N PRO A 66 22.96 7.67 -15.52
CA PRO A 66 22.40 8.77 -14.72
C PRO A 66 23.31 9.10 -13.52
N THR A 67 23.50 10.39 -13.26
CA THR A 67 24.27 10.88 -12.11
C THR A 67 23.50 10.76 -10.79
N GLU A 68 22.17 10.74 -10.85
CA GLU A 68 21.33 10.53 -9.68
C GLU A 68 21.20 9.03 -9.36
N SER A 69 21.41 8.71 -8.08
CA SER A 69 21.17 7.35 -7.57
C SER A 69 19.69 7.01 -7.70
N ARG A 70 19.39 5.84 -8.29
CA ARG A 70 18.03 5.30 -8.30
C ARG A 70 17.54 5.06 -6.87
N PHE A 71 16.24 5.26 -6.66
CA PHE A 71 15.60 4.85 -5.41
C PHE A 71 15.74 3.34 -5.21
N ASP A 72 16.37 2.93 -4.11
CA ASP A 72 16.50 1.51 -3.77
C ASP A 72 15.20 0.99 -3.17
N SER A 73 14.39 0.32 -4.00
CA SER A 73 13.12 -0.27 -3.57
C SER A 73 13.27 -1.33 -2.46
N ASN A 74 14.47 -1.87 -2.20
CA ASN A 74 14.67 -2.81 -1.10
C ASN A 74 14.45 -2.15 0.27
N CYS A 75 14.57 -0.82 0.36
CA CYS A 75 14.22 -0.09 1.58
C CYS A 75 12.72 -0.14 1.90
N ILE A 76 11.86 -0.55 0.96
CA ILE A 76 10.44 -0.84 1.21
C ILE A 76 10.33 -2.24 1.84
N THR A 77 10.83 -2.36 3.07
CA THR A 77 10.79 -3.58 3.89
C THR A 77 10.65 -3.19 5.36
N PRO A 78 9.78 -3.86 6.12
CA PRO A 78 9.70 -3.68 7.56
C PRO A 78 11.08 -3.77 8.23
N GLY A 79 11.32 -2.91 9.21
CA GLY A 79 12.58 -2.87 9.97
C GLY A 79 13.67 -1.97 9.38
N THR A 80 13.44 -1.35 8.23
CA THR A 80 14.34 -0.33 7.67
C THR A 80 14.05 1.06 8.25
N GLU A 81 15.06 1.93 8.25
CA GLU A 81 14.90 3.33 8.66
C GLU A 81 13.88 4.07 7.77
N PHE A 82 13.85 3.75 6.47
CA PHE A 82 12.89 4.31 5.53
C PHE A 82 11.45 4.04 5.98
N MET A 83 11.12 2.80 6.35
CA MET A 83 9.77 2.44 6.80
C MET A 83 9.39 3.08 8.14
N ALA A 84 10.35 3.20 9.07
CA ALA A 84 10.13 3.90 10.33
C ALA A 84 9.81 5.38 10.10
N ARG A 85 10.57 6.05 9.23
CA ARG A 85 10.31 7.44 8.82
C ARG A 85 8.97 7.57 8.11
N LEU A 86 8.66 6.68 7.17
CA LEU A 86 7.38 6.67 6.45
C LEU A 86 6.21 6.57 7.45
N HIS A 87 6.31 5.71 8.44
CA HIS A 87 5.26 5.52 9.45
C HIS A 87 5.00 6.79 10.27
N GLU A 88 6.05 7.45 10.77
CA GLU A 88 5.90 8.72 11.49
C GLU A 88 5.35 9.84 10.60
N HIS A 89 5.79 9.88 9.35
CA HIS A 89 5.25 10.82 8.36
C HIS A 89 3.76 10.58 8.08
N LEU A 90 3.30 9.32 7.98
CA LEU A 90 1.88 8.99 7.81
C LEU A 90 1.06 9.35 9.05
N LYS A 91 1.57 9.11 10.26
CA LYS A 91 0.92 9.55 11.51
C LYS A 91 0.73 11.05 11.54
N TYR A 92 1.78 11.80 11.22
CA TYR A 92 1.71 13.26 11.11
C TYR A 92 0.68 13.70 10.06
N PHE A 93 0.71 13.10 8.87
CA PHE A 93 -0.23 13.40 7.79
C PHE A 93 -1.68 13.20 8.21
N VAL A 94 -2.02 12.05 8.82
CA VAL A 94 -3.38 11.76 9.30
C VAL A 94 -3.83 12.77 10.36
N ASN A 95 -2.98 13.05 11.37
CA ASN A 95 -3.32 14.00 12.43
C ASN A 95 -3.53 15.41 11.88
N MET A 96 -2.68 15.84 10.95
CA MET A 96 -2.81 17.11 10.26
C MET A 96 -4.12 17.17 9.46
N LYS A 97 -4.47 16.10 8.73
CA LYS A 97 -5.70 16.03 7.93
C LYS A 97 -6.97 16.08 8.78
N ILE A 98 -7.05 15.30 9.84
CA ILE A 98 -8.19 15.32 10.77
C ILE A 98 -8.36 16.72 11.38
N SER A 99 -7.25 17.40 11.69
CA SER A 99 -7.26 18.72 12.32
C SER A 99 -7.62 19.87 11.37
N THR A 100 -7.31 19.73 10.08
CA THR A 100 -7.39 20.84 9.11
C THR A 100 -8.45 20.65 8.02
N ASP A 101 -8.86 19.41 7.75
CA ASP A 101 -9.77 19.07 6.65
C ASP A 101 -11.08 18.48 7.19
N LYS A 102 -12.19 19.19 6.98
CA LYS A 102 -13.53 18.77 7.41
C LYS A 102 -13.96 17.43 6.79
N SER A 103 -13.44 17.06 5.62
CA SER A 103 -13.78 15.78 4.98
C SER A 103 -13.19 14.57 5.69
N TRP A 104 -12.13 14.77 6.48
CA TRP A 104 -11.51 13.76 7.34
C TRP A 104 -12.12 13.71 8.74
N GLN A 105 -13.01 14.64 9.07
CA GLN A 105 -13.70 14.71 10.36
C GLN A 105 -14.96 13.85 10.34
N GLY A 106 -15.25 13.17 11.46
CA GLY A 106 -16.44 12.31 11.61
C GLY A 106 -16.30 10.91 10.98
N ILE A 107 -15.13 10.58 10.45
CA ILE A 107 -14.77 9.20 10.07
C ILE A 107 -13.69 8.66 11.01
N THR A 108 -13.65 7.33 11.14
CA THR A 108 -12.60 6.64 11.88
C THR A 108 -11.46 6.28 10.93
N VAL A 109 -10.27 6.80 11.20
CA VAL A 109 -9.06 6.49 10.42
C VAL A 109 -8.21 5.46 11.16
N TYR A 110 -7.89 4.35 10.50
CA TYR A 110 -6.97 3.34 11.00
C TYR A 110 -5.68 3.37 10.19
N LEU A 111 -4.54 3.40 10.87
CA LEU A 111 -3.22 3.24 10.26
C LEU A 111 -2.55 2.00 10.87
N SER A 112 -2.47 0.92 10.11
CA SER A 112 -1.69 -0.24 10.47
C SER A 112 -0.32 -0.19 9.79
N GLY A 113 0.69 0.21 10.55
CA GLY A 113 2.06 0.40 10.06
C GLY A 113 2.84 -0.90 9.85
N HIS A 114 4.11 -0.74 9.46
CA HIS A 114 5.05 -1.85 9.29
C HIS A 114 5.40 -2.55 10.61
N GLU A 115 5.11 -1.92 11.75
CA GLU A 115 5.30 -2.46 13.10
C GLU A 115 4.30 -3.59 13.43
N THR A 116 3.12 -3.58 12.81
CA THR A 116 2.13 -4.66 12.95
C THR A 116 2.50 -5.81 12.00
N PRO A 117 2.67 -7.06 12.47
CA PRO A 117 2.93 -8.19 11.59
C PRO A 117 1.81 -8.42 10.56
N GLY A 118 2.15 -9.06 9.44
CA GLY A 118 1.21 -9.43 8.37
C GLY A 118 1.33 -8.58 7.11
N GLU A 119 0.81 -9.12 6.01
CA GLU A 119 0.69 -8.43 4.72
C GLU A 119 -0.50 -7.45 4.78
N GLY A 120 -0.38 -6.28 4.15
CA GLY A 120 -1.38 -5.21 4.23
C GLY A 120 -2.78 -5.67 3.80
N GLU A 121 -2.89 -6.43 2.71
CA GLU A 121 -4.15 -6.99 2.24
C GLU A 121 -4.78 -7.94 3.26
N HIS A 122 -3.97 -8.76 3.94
CA HIS A 122 -4.46 -9.70 4.94
C HIS A 122 -4.88 -9.00 6.24
N LYS A 123 -4.18 -7.92 6.64
CA LYS A 123 -4.60 -7.06 7.76
C LYS A 123 -5.97 -6.43 7.51
N ILE A 124 -6.19 -5.94 6.29
CA ILE A 124 -7.50 -5.38 5.89
C ILE A 124 -8.58 -6.45 5.93
N MET A 125 -8.31 -7.63 5.37
CA MET A 125 -9.29 -8.72 5.38
C MET A 125 -9.59 -9.23 6.79
N GLU A 126 -8.60 -9.24 7.68
CA GLU A 126 -8.79 -9.54 9.09
C GLU A 126 -9.65 -8.49 9.79
N PHE A 127 -9.41 -7.21 9.54
CA PHE A 127 -10.25 -6.12 10.03
C PHE A 127 -11.70 -6.31 9.59
N ILE A 128 -11.95 -6.53 8.28
CA ILE A 128 -13.31 -6.76 7.75
C ILE A 128 -13.97 -7.95 8.44
N ARG A 129 -13.28 -9.09 8.56
CA ARG A 129 -13.81 -10.27 9.27
C ARG A 129 -14.16 -9.95 10.72
N SER A 130 -13.31 -9.20 11.42
CA SER A 130 -13.57 -8.81 12.81
C SER A 130 -14.80 -7.91 12.93
N GLU A 131 -14.97 -6.92 12.04
CA GLU A 131 -16.14 -6.03 12.04
C GLU A 131 -17.44 -6.81 11.78
N LYS A 132 -17.41 -7.81 10.90
CA LYS A 132 -18.58 -8.68 10.62
C LYS A 132 -19.07 -9.48 11.83
N THR A 133 -18.18 -9.79 12.76
CA THR A 133 -18.56 -10.55 13.97
C THR A 133 -19.26 -9.69 15.02
N LYS A 134 -19.27 -8.36 14.86
CA LYS A 134 -19.89 -7.47 15.82
C LYS A 134 -21.42 -7.55 15.74
N PRO A 135 -22.15 -7.51 16.87
CA PRO A 135 -23.61 -7.58 16.88
C PRO A 135 -24.31 -6.44 16.11
N ASP A 136 -23.68 -5.28 16.02
CA ASP A 136 -24.17 -4.07 15.37
C ASP A 136 -23.67 -3.91 13.92
N HIS A 137 -23.04 -4.93 13.35
CA HIS A 137 -22.56 -4.92 11.98
C HIS A 137 -23.72 -4.70 10.99
N ASP A 138 -23.58 -3.68 10.14
CA ASP A 138 -24.50 -3.43 9.04
C ASP A 138 -24.13 -4.33 7.84
N PRO A 139 -24.97 -5.32 7.48
CA PRO A 139 -24.69 -6.26 6.38
C PRO A 139 -24.69 -5.60 5.00
N ASN A 140 -25.11 -4.33 4.90
CA ASN A 140 -25.05 -3.53 3.68
C ASN A 140 -23.88 -2.53 3.68
N THR A 141 -22.92 -2.70 4.58
CA THR A 141 -21.68 -1.92 4.55
C THR A 141 -21.01 -2.07 3.18
N ARG A 142 -20.67 -0.94 2.56
CA ARG A 142 -20.04 -0.90 1.24
C ARG A 142 -18.53 -0.75 1.40
N HIS A 143 -17.79 -1.68 0.80
CA HIS A 143 -16.33 -1.74 0.87
C HIS A 143 -15.73 -1.32 -0.46
N CYS A 144 -14.69 -0.47 -0.39
CA CYS A 144 -13.85 -0.15 -1.52
C CYS A 144 -12.40 -0.41 -1.12
N LEU A 145 -11.74 -1.33 -1.81
CA LEU A 145 -10.35 -1.69 -1.56
C LEU A 145 -9.47 -1.24 -2.73
N TYR A 146 -8.43 -0.47 -2.43
CA TYR A 146 -7.43 -0.05 -3.39
C TYR A 146 -6.21 -0.97 -3.35
N GLY A 147 -5.75 -1.41 -4.52
CA GLY A 147 -4.46 -2.09 -4.66
C GLY A 147 -4.30 -2.76 -6.03
N LEU A 148 -3.07 -3.04 -6.43
CA LEU A 148 -2.76 -3.50 -7.79
C LEU A 148 -2.67 -5.03 -7.91
N ASP A 149 -2.71 -5.76 -6.81
CA ASP A 149 -2.56 -7.21 -6.82
C ASP A 149 -3.84 -7.92 -7.27
N ALA A 150 -3.69 -8.98 -8.06
CA ALA A 150 -4.81 -9.79 -8.54
C ALA A 150 -5.48 -10.56 -7.40
N ASP A 151 -4.73 -10.87 -6.34
CA ASP A 151 -5.18 -11.61 -5.17
C ASP A 151 -6.32 -10.86 -4.43
N LEU A 152 -6.38 -9.53 -4.56
CA LEU A 152 -7.45 -8.71 -4.01
C LEU A 152 -8.84 -9.06 -4.54
N ILE A 153 -8.94 -9.59 -5.77
CA ILE A 153 -10.23 -10.08 -6.32
C ILE A 153 -10.70 -11.28 -5.51
N MET A 154 -9.81 -12.24 -5.28
CA MET A 154 -10.13 -13.46 -4.52
C MET A 154 -10.39 -13.13 -3.05
N LEU A 155 -9.60 -12.23 -2.45
CA LEU A 155 -9.80 -11.77 -1.08
C LEU A 155 -11.15 -11.03 -0.94
N GLY A 156 -11.51 -10.17 -1.90
CA GLY A 156 -12.81 -9.50 -1.93
C GLY A 156 -13.98 -10.50 -2.01
N LEU A 157 -13.90 -11.52 -2.88
CA LEU A 157 -14.93 -12.55 -3.01
C LEU A 157 -15.06 -13.41 -1.74
N THR A 158 -13.93 -13.83 -1.16
CA THR A 158 -13.91 -14.66 0.05
C THR A 158 -14.28 -13.90 1.33
N SER A 159 -14.40 -12.57 1.26
CA SER A 159 -14.96 -11.78 2.36
C SER A 159 -16.46 -12.04 2.55
N HIS A 160 -17.16 -12.52 1.52
CA HIS A 160 -18.62 -12.68 1.49
C HIS A 160 -19.38 -11.38 1.84
N GLU A 161 -18.82 -10.22 1.51
CA GLU A 161 -19.51 -8.94 1.59
C GLU A 161 -20.23 -8.66 0.27
N PRO A 162 -21.55 -8.39 0.28
CA PRO A 162 -22.32 -8.24 -0.96
C PRO A 162 -21.96 -6.97 -1.75
N HIS A 163 -21.49 -5.92 -1.07
CA HIS A 163 -21.16 -4.64 -1.68
C HIS A 163 -19.66 -4.36 -1.61
N PHE A 164 -18.89 -5.05 -2.45
CA PHE A 164 -17.43 -4.92 -2.49
C PHE A 164 -16.95 -4.44 -3.86
N SER A 165 -16.12 -3.40 -3.87
CA SER A 165 -15.52 -2.83 -5.09
C SER A 165 -14.01 -2.75 -4.97
N LEU A 166 -13.32 -2.99 -6.09
CA LEU A 166 -11.87 -2.78 -6.19
C LEU A 166 -11.59 -1.50 -6.98
N LEU A 167 -10.79 -0.62 -6.38
CA LEU A 167 -10.24 0.54 -7.07
C LEU A 167 -8.82 0.19 -7.54
N ARG A 168 -8.56 0.34 -8.83
CA ARG A 168 -7.27 0.05 -9.44
C ARG A 168 -6.95 1.10 -10.50
N GLU A 169 -5.67 1.37 -10.69
CA GLU A 169 -5.22 2.17 -11.84
C GLU A 169 -5.40 1.37 -13.14
N GLU A 170 -5.68 2.08 -14.23
CA GLU A 170 -5.76 1.47 -15.56
C GLU A 170 -4.38 0.95 -15.97
N VAL A 171 -4.24 -0.36 -16.13
CA VAL A 171 -3.02 -0.98 -16.67
C VAL A 171 -3.13 -1.02 -18.18
N ARG A 172 -2.45 -0.08 -18.86
CA ARG A 172 -2.35 -0.08 -20.32
C ARG A 172 -1.22 -1.01 -20.74
N PHE A 173 -1.59 -2.15 -21.34
CA PHE A 173 -0.64 -2.99 -22.05
C PHE A 173 -0.36 -2.32 -23.40
N GLY A 174 0.88 -1.86 -23.61
CA GLY A 174 1.25 -1.11 -24.81
C GLY A 174 0.97 -1.89 -26.09
N GLY A 175 0.27 -1.24 -27.02
CA GLY A 175 0.41 -1.45 -28.46
C GLY A 175 1.44 -0.50 -29.04
#